data_AF-A0A653CGN9-F1
#
_entry.id   AF-A0A653CGN9-F1
#
_cell.length_a   1.000
_cell.length_b   1.000
_cell.length_c   1.000
_cell.angle_alpha   90.00
_cell.angle_beta   90.00
_cell.angle_gamma   90.00
#
_symmetry.space_group_name_H-M   'P 1'
#
loop_
_entity.id
_entity.type
_entity.pdbx_description
1 polymer ?
#
loop_
_entity_poly.entity_id
_entity_poly.type
_entity_poly.pdbx_seq_one_letter_code
_entity_poly.pdbx_strand_id
1 'polypeptide(L)'
;MGKDERKPYEEKALMEKNNLRGVKLTSEGYDVAALEQEELLENKRMEEMRLNINQTIAIADKGGVLPEEIFCIIHINTFVYCVSEKRYYPAEIAVSSFSLQDGIPNEEHVFHKMVKPGQLPMGYAGDAKIMANETHQIDPPTYGDDDYNIEEVFYDLKKFLETRLVGSKRLPVLYTHAKQMKMVQQVLDTWCDDFGERLLFQVYNLQYMFRVLRNAVARSNMWSSDTFSDRVIEMDKFAYSKGICCAYHDVTSVPHQCSRSVVVRYAYTICDNCCGDIDIPLVPGHHVPHSSKVPRLRASSQMSLASTNRSSVSF
;
A
#
# COMPACT_ATOMS: atom_id res chain seq x y z
N MET A 1 27.82 42.04 30.93
CA MET A 1 27.84 40.80 31.72
C MET A 1 29.15 40.69 32.46
N GLY A 2 29.08 40.68 33.79
CA GLY A 2 30.25 40.47 34.66
C GLY A 2 30.73 39.02 34.62
N LYS A 3 31.98 38.76 35.03
CA LYS A 3 32.56 37.40 35.07
C LYS A 3 31.70 36.42 35.88
N ASP A 4 31.04 36.89 36.93
CA ASP A 4 30.20 36.03 37.78
C ASP A 4 28.85 35.67 37.14
N GLU A 5 28.36 36.48 36.20
CA GLU A 5 27.14 36.16 35.43
C GLU A 5 27.41 35.17 34.28
N ARG A 6 28.67 34.98 33.90
CA ARG A 6 29.11 34.07 32.82
C ARG A 6 29.46 32.67 33.31
N LYS A 7 29.97 32.54 34.54
CA LYS A 7 30.31 31.26 35.18
C LYS A 7 29.24 30.16 35.03
N PRO A 8 27.94 30.39 35.30
CA PRO A 8 26.94 29.33 35.17
C PRO A 8 26.72 28.85 33.72
N TYR A 9 26.96 29.71 32.73
CA TYR A 9 26.90 29.34 31.31
C TYR A 9 28.16 28.58 30.87
N GLU A 10 29.33 28.98 31.37
CA GLU A 10 30.60 28.31 31.11
C GLU A 10 30.64 26.91 31.73
N GLU A 11 30.10 26.73 32.94
CA GLU A 11 29.96 25.44 33.60
C GLU A 11 28.97 24.51 32.86
N LYS A 12 27.82 25.03 32.41
CA LYS A 12 26.87 24.27 31.57
C LYS A 12 27.50 23.84 30.25
N ALA A 13 28.19 24.75 29.56
CA ALA A 13 28.88 24.44 28.31
C ALA A 13 30.00 23.40 28.50
N LEU A 14 30.69 23.42 29.63
CA LEU A 14 31.71 22.41 29.96
C LEU A 14 31.08 21.04 30.27
N MET A 15 29.94 21.01 30.96
CA MET A 15 29.18 19.78 31.22
C MET A 15 28.64 19.17 29.91
N GLU A 16 28.05 19.97 29.02
CA GLU A 16 27.62 19.50 27.70
C GLU A 16 28.80 19.00 26.86
N LYS A 17 29.92 19.74 26.85
CA LYS A 17 31.14 19.31 26.16
C LYS A 17 31.71 18.00 26.72
N ASN A 18 31.60 17.77 28.02
CA ASN A 18 32.01 16.51 28.64
C ASN A 18 31.02 15.37 28.38
N ASN A 19 29.71 15.63 28.29
CA ASN A 19 28.71 14.65 27.90
C ASN A 19 28.83 14.25 26.42
N LEU A 20 29.31 15.15 25.56
CA LEU A 20 29.58 14.90 24.14
C LEU A 20 30.95 14.26 23.87
N ARG A 21 31.83 14.12 24.88
CA ARG A 21 33.13 13.47 24.71
C ARG A 21 32.93 11.97 24.47
N GLY A 22 33.07 11.57 23.21
CA GLY A 22 33.01 10.16 22.77
C GLY A 22 31.84 9.84 21.85
N VAL A 23 30.86 10.74 21.74
CA VAL A 23 29.74 10.60 20.80
C VAL A 23 30.14 11.20 19.46
N LYS A 24 30.15 10.38 18.40
CA LYS A 24 30.37 10.88 17.04
C LYS A 24 29.06 11.48 16.56
N LEU A 25 29.07 12.77 16.23
CA LEU A 25 27.90 13.46 15.68
C LEU A 25 28.08 13.69 14.18
N THR A 26 26.97 13.70 13.43
CA THR A 26 26.94 14.18 12.05
C THR A 26 27.06 15.71 11.98
N SER A 27 27.23 16.26 10.78
CA SER A 27 27.23 17.72 10.56
C SER A 27 25.92 18.40 10.97
N GLU A 28 24.85 17.64 11.12
CA GLU A 28 23.51 18.10 11.54
C GLU A 28 23.26 17.88 13.05
N GLY A 29 24.25 17.35 13.78
CA GLY A 29 24.18 17.17 15.23
C GLY A 29 23.51 15.87 15.69
N TYR A 30 23.26 14.92 14.78
CA TYR A 30 22.72 13.61 15.14
C TYR A 30 23.81 12.63 15.58
N ASP A 31 23.53 11.77 16.55
CA ASP A 31 24.43 10.70 16.96
C ASP A 31 24.57 9.65 15.84
N VAL A 32 25.81 9.47 15.37
CA VAL A 32 26.16 8.50 14.32
C VAL A 32 25.81 7.07 14.76
N ALA A 33 26.02 6.72 16.04
CA ALA A 33 25.71 5.36 16.51
C ALA A 33 24.20 5.09 16.50
N ALA A 34 23.38 6.10 16.81
CA ALA A 34 21.92 5.98 16.74
C ALA A 34 21.43 5.82 15.29
N LEU A 35 22.02 6.57 14.35
CA LEU A 35 21.71 6.46 12.92
C LEU A 35 22.08 5.09 12.35
N GLU A 36 23.28 4.59 12.65
CA GLU A 36 23.72 3.25 12.23
C GLU A 36 22.80 2.15 12.79
N GLN A 37 22.33 2.31 14.03
CA GLN A 37 21.39 1.37 14.64
C GLN A 37 20.00 1.43 13.97
N GLU A 38 19.49 2.62 13.65
CA GLU A 38 18.23 2.80 12.94
C GLU A 38 18.29 2.19 11.53
N GLU A 39 19.38 2.43 10.79
CA GLU A 39 19.62 1.84 9.48
C GLU A 39 19.68 0.31 9.55
N LEU A 40 20.37 -0.25 10.55
CA LEU A 40 20.43 -1.70 10.75
C LEU A 40 19.05 -2.30 11.04
N LEU A 41 18.23 -1.63 11.85
CA LEU A 41 16.86 -2.07 12.15
C LEU A 41 15.97 -2.00 10.92
N GLU A 42 16.10 -0.94 10.13
CA GLU A 42 15.38 -0.80 8.86
C GLU A 42 15.78 -1.91 7.87
N ASN A 43 17.08 -2.15 7.71
CA ASN A 43 17.58 -3.22 6.83
C ASN A 43 17.06 -4.60 7.25
N LYS A 44 17.07 -4.91 8.56
CA LYS A 44 16.50 -6.18 9.07
C LYS A 44 15.01 -6.30 8.78
N ARG A 45 14.22 -5.23 9.00
CA ARG A 45 12.79 -5.23 8.67
C ARG A 45 12.56 -5.47 7.18
N MET A 46 13.38 -4.86 6.32
CA MET A 46 13.31 -5.06 4.87
C MET A 46 13.69 -6.50 4.47
N GLU A 47 14.69 -7.10 5.10
CA GLU A 47 15.05 -8.50 4.86
C GLU A 47 13.95 -9.47 5.30
N GLU A 48 13.38 -9.26 6.49
CA GLU A 48 12.26 -10.05 7.03
C GLU A 48 11.03 -9.95 6.12
N MET A 49 10.68 -8.74 5.67
CA MET A 49 9.63 -8.51 4.69
C MET A 49 9.87 -9.33 3.43
N ARG A 50 11.06 -9.21 2.83
CA ARG A 50 11.41 -9.91 1.59
C ARG A 50 11.31 -11.42 1.78
N LEU A 51 11.84 -11.93 2.89
CA LEU A 51 11.75 -13.36 3.22
C LEU A 51 10.30 -13.81 3.32
N ASN A 52 9.46 -13.07 4.04
CA ASN A 52 8.05 -13.40 4.25
C ASN A 52 7.26 -13.39 2.92
N ILE A 53 7.48 -12.39 2.06
CA ILE A 53 6.85 -12.33 0.74
C ILE A 53 7.24 -13.52 -0.12
N ASN A 54 8.54 -13.82 -0.21
CA ASN A 54 9.01 -14.97 -0.99
C ASN A 54 8.44 -16.28 -0.46
N GLN A 55 8.37 -16.45 0.85
CA GLN A 55 7.82 -17.66 1.48
C GLN A 55 6.32 -17.79 1.19
N THR A 56 5.54 -16.73 1.39
CA THR A 56 4.09 -16.73 1.16
C THR A 56 3.76 -17.12 -0.28
N ILE A 57 4.38 -16.44 -1.25
CA ILE A 57 4.14 -16.73 -2.68
C ILE A 57 4.65 -18.13 -3.04
N ALA A 58 5.83 -18.54 -2.57
CA ALA A 58 6.37 -19.86 -2.88
C ALA A 58 5.54 -21.01 -2.26
N ILE A 59 4.94 -20.81 -1.09
CA ILE A 59 4.06 -21.79 -0.46
C ILE A 59 2.75 -21.91 -1.25
N ALA A 60 2.11 -20.77 -1.58
CA ALA A 60 0.88 -20.77 -2.37
C ALA A 60 1.11 -21.39 -3.76
N ASP A 61 2.23 -21.07 -4.39
CA ASP A 61 2.62 -21.63 -5.69
C ASP A 61 2.85 -23.14 -5.65
N LYS A 62 3.62 -23.64 -4.67
CA LYS A 62 3.83 -25.09 -4.47
C LYS A 62 2.54 -25.82 -4.09
N GLY A 63 1.65 -25.14 -3.38
CA GLY A 63 0.33 -25.66 -3.01
C GLY A 63 -0.67 -25.67 -4.16
N GLY A 64 -0.35 -25.02 -5.29
CA GLY A 64 -1.27 -24.87 -6.41
C GLY A 64 -2.46 -23.95 -6.11
N VAL A 65 -2.34 -23.09 -5.10
CA VAL A 65 -3.40 -22.17 -4.62
C VAL A 65 -3.03 -20.70 -4.81
N LEU A 66 -1.96 -20.43 -5.57
CA LEU A 66 -1.52 -19.07 -5.88
C LEU A 66 -2.61 -18.22 -6.57
N PRO A 67 -3.43 -18.75 -7.50
CA PRO A 67 -4.54 -18.00 -8.07
C PRO A 67 -5.54 -17.48 -7.03
N GLU A 68 -5.81 -18.28 -5.99
CA GLU A 68 -6.81 -18.02 -4.94
C GLU A 68 -6.25 -17.20 -3.76
N GLU A 69 -4.93 -17.05 -3.67
CA GLU A 69 -4.28 -16.28 -2.60
C GLU A 69 -4.79 -14.84 -2.57
N ILE A 70 -5.18 -14.36 -1.38
CA ILE A 70 -5.75 -13.03 -1.18
C ILE A 70 -4.63 -12.04 -0.85
N PHE A 71 -4.46 -11.05 -1.71
CA PHE A 71 -3.56 -9.92 -1.50
C PHE A 71 -4.35 -8.68 -1.10
N CYS A 72 -3.91 -7.98 -0.04
CA CYS A 72 -4.53 -6.74 0.42
C CYS A 72 -3.63 -5.55 0.10
N ILE A 73 -4.11 -4.58 -0.67
CA ILE A 73 -3.38 -3.35 -1.01
C ILE A 73 -3.97 -2.18 -0.25
N ILE A 74 -3.14 -1.36 0.41
CA ILE A 74 -3.55 -0.18 1.16
C ILE A 74 -3.00 1.11 0.56
N HIS A 75 -3.78 2.18 0.63
CA HIS A 75 -3.36 3.55 0.39
C HIS A 75 -3.98 4.48 1.43
N ILE A 76 -3.20 5.49 1.85
CA ILE A 76 -3.64 6.54 2.78
C ILE A 76 -3.23 7.89 2.19
N ASN A 77 -4.19 8.79 2.03
CA ASN A 77 -3.91 10.22 1.86
C ASN A 77 -3.83 10.88 3.23
N THR A 78 -2.93 11.85 3.39
CA THR A 78 -2.74 12.60 4.62
C THR A 78 -2.84 14.10 4.35
N PHE A 79 -3.32 14.84 5.33
CA PHE A 79 -3.27 16.29 5.32
C PHE A 79 -1.86 16.80 5.62
N VAL A 80 -1.21 16.24 6.64
CA VAL A 80 0.06 16.76 7.13
C VAL A 80 0.81 15.78 8.02
N TYR A 81 2.10 16.01 8.20
CA TYR A 81 2.93 15.41 9.25
C TYR A 81 3.26 16.46 10.32
N CYS A 82 2.84 16.21 11.56
CA CYS A 82 3.19 17.03 12.71
C CYS A 82 4.51 16.56 13.33
N VAL A 83 5.54 17.40 13.28
CA VAL A 83 6.90 17.07 13.75
C VAL A 83 6.96 16.99 15.28
N SER A 84 6.27 17.88 15.99
CA SER A 84 6.25 17.90 17.46
C SER A 84 5.59 16.65 18.05
N GLU A 85 4.55 16.15 17.38
CA GLU A 85 3.82 14.96 17.80
C GLU A 85 4.32 13.68 17.13
N LYS A 86 5.23 13.81 16.14
CA LYS A 86 5.73 12.72 15.29
C LYS A 86 4.58 11.89 14.70
N ARG A 87 3.55 12.56 14.19
CA ARG A 87 2.27 11.95 13.80
C ARG A 87 1.80 12.46 12.44
N TYR A 88 1.27 11.56 11.63
CA TYR A 88 0.55 11.90 10.40
C TYR A 88 -0.95 12.08 10.68
N TYR A 89 -1.56 13.02 9.97
CA TYR A 89 -2.99 13.30 10.03
C TYR A 89 -3.67 12.80 8.75
N PRO A 90 -4.28 11.60 8.76
CA PRO A 90 -4.91 11.01 7.57
C PRO A 90 -6.17 11.76 7.15
N ALA A 91 -6.38 11.85 5.83
CA ALA A 91 -7.54 12.45 5.18
C ALA A 91 -8.44 11.41 4.52
N GLU A 92 -7.87 10.29 4.08
CA GLU A 92 -8.59 9.22 3.39
C GLU A 92 -7.80 7.92 3.50
N ILE A 93 -8.49 6.79 3.65
CA ILE A 93 -7.91 5.46 3.66
C ILE A 93 -8.71 4.53 2.74
N ALA A 94 -8.01 3.65 2.03
CA ALA A 94 -8.63 2.54 1.33
C ALA A 94 -7.79 1.28 1.38
N VAL A 95 -8.46 0.12 1.36
CA VAL A 95 -7.85 -1.19 1.20
C VAL A 95 -8.63 -1.99 0.16
N SER A 96 -7.96 -2.56 -0.84
CA SER A 96 -8.56 -3.55 -1.73
C SER A 96 -7.99 -4.94 -1.46
N SER A 97 -8.86 -5.93 -1.26
CA SER A 97 -8.50 -7.35 -1.25
C SER A 97 -8.79 -7.96 -2.62
N PHE A 98 -7.83 -8.64 -3.22
CA PHE A 98 -8.00 -9.28 -4.53
C PHE A 98 -7.25 -10.62 -4.61
N SER A 99 -7.69 -11.49 -5.50
CA SER A 99 -6.95 -12.69 -5.92
C SER A 99 -6.69 -12.63 -7.42
N LEU A 100 -5.78 -13.43 -7.96
CA LEU A 100 -5.62 -13.51 -9.42
C LEU A 100 -6.84 -14.17 -10.05
N GLN A 101 -7.43 -15.17 -9.37
CA GLN A 101 -8.61 -15.90 -9.82
C GLN A 101 -9.83 -15.00 -10.01
N ASP A 102 -10.15 -14.17 -9.01
CA ASP A 102 -11.41 -13.42 -9.00
C ASP A 102 -11.24 -11.91 -9.21
N GLY A 103 -10.00 -11.41 -9.20
CA GLY A 103 -9.73 -9.98 -9.18
C GLY A 103 -10.31 -9.34 -7.93
N ILE A 104 -10.98 -8.19 -8.10
CA ILE A 104 -11.80 -7.54 -7.08
C ILE A 104 -13.28 -7.83 -7.42
N PRO A 105 -13.90 -8.86 -6.83
CA PRO A 105 -15.17 -9.36 -7.32
C PRO A 105 -16.36 -8.43 -7.08
N ASN A 106 -16.32 -7.61 -6.04
CA ASN A 106 -17.40 -6.69 -5.70
C ASN A 106 -16.90 -5.58 -4.75
N GLU A 107 -17.79 -4.64 -4.43
CA GLU A 107 -17.48 -3.51 -3.54
C GLU A 107 -17.12 -3.93 -2.11
N GLU A 108 -17.59 -5.10 -1.64
CA GLU A 108 -17.24 -5.62 -0.31
C GLU A 108 -15.75 -5.98 -0.21
N HIS A 109 -15.05 -6.11 -1.34
CA HIS A 109 -13.61 -6.34 -1.40
C HIS A 109 -12.79 -5.03 -1.39
N VAL A 110 -13.46 -3.89 -1.24
CA VAL A 110 -12.82 -2.58 -1.16
C VAL A 110 -13.33 -1.83 0.07
N PHE A 111 -12.50 -1.73 1.08
CA PHE A 111 -12.70 -0.82 2.20
C PHE A 111 -12.30 0.59 1.78
N HIS A 112 -13.13 1.59 2.09
CA HIS A 112 -12.83 3.00 1.88
C HIS A 112 -13.53 3.86 2.93
N LYS A 113 -12.79 4.81 3.50
CA LYS A 113 -13.33 5.83 4.40
C LYS A 113 -12.61 7.16 4.17
N MET A 114 -13.38 8.25 4.16
CA MET A 114 -12.83 9.58 4.40
C MET A 114 -12.52 9.68 5.90
N VAL A 115 -11.32 10.16 6.22
CA VAL A 115 -10.86 10.24 7.62
C VAL A 115 -10.96 11.68 8.09
N LYS A 116 -11.63 11.86 9.21
CA LYS A 116 -11.77 13.12 9.92
C LYS A 116 -10.92 13.02 11.19
N PRO A 117 -9.73 13.64 11.21
CA PRO A 117 -8.81 13.48 12.32
C PRO A 117 -9.09 14.44 13.49
N GLY A 118 -10.18 15.21 13.44
CA GLY A 118 -10.41 16.35 14.33
C GLY A 118 -9.50 17.53 14.00
N GLN A 119 -9.31 18.42 14.96
CA GLN A 119 -8.49 19.61 14.78
C GLN A 119 -7.03 19.28 14.49
N LEU A 120 -6.47 19.94 13.45
CA LEU A 120 -5.04 19.86 13.17
C LEU A 120 -4.23 20.67 14.19
N PRO A 121 -2.98 20.27 14.48
CA PRO A 121 -2.10 21.01 15.36
C PRO A 121 -1.88 22.45 14.88
N MET A 122 -1.77 23.38 15.83
CA MET A 122 -1.59 24.81 15.53
C MET A 122 -0.35 25.03 14.67
N GLY A 123 -0.50 25.84 13.62
CA GLY A 123 0.58 26.16 12.67
C GLY A 123 0.60 25.30 11.40
N TYR A 124 -0.14 24.19 11.35
CA TYR A 124 -0.13 23.27 10.21
C TYR A 124 -1.27 23.49 9.20
N ALA A 125 -2.20 24.41 9.45
CA ALA A 125 -3.34 24.68 8.57
C ALA A 125 -2.90 25.11 7.15
N GLY A 126 -1.82 25.88 7.04
CA GLY A 126 -1.26 26.30 5.75
C GLY A 126 -0.71 25.12 4.94
N ASP A 127 0.15 24.31 5.57
CA ASP A 127 0.76 23.13 4.96
C ASP A 127 -0.29 22.10 4.56
N ALA A 128 -1.28 21.87 5.42
CA ALA A 128 -2.39 20.96 5.13
C ALA A 128 -3.19 21.41 3.90
N LYS A 129 -3.41 22.72 3.73
CA LYS A 129 -4.10 23.27 2.57
C LYS A 129 -3.28 23.14 1.30
N ILE A 130 -1.96 23.34 1.36
CA ILE A 130 -1.06 23.14 0.23
C ILE A 130 -1.08 21.66 -0.19
N MET A 131 -0.85 20.75 0.77
CA MET A 131 -0.85 19.31 0.52
C MET A 131 -2.18 18.85 -0.08
N ALA A 132 -3.30 19.29 0.50
CA ALA A 132 -4.63 18.99 -0.04
C ALA A 132 -4.78 19.46 -1.49
N ASN A 133 -4.43 20.70 -1.81
CA ASN A 133 -4.58 21.26 -3.16
C ASN A 133 -3.69 20.57 -4.20
N GLU A 134 -2.47 20.22 -3.83
CA GLU A 134 -1.51 19.55 -4.72
C GLU A 134 -1.86 18.08 -4.93
N THR A 135 -2.57 17.48 -3.96
CA THR A 135 -2.85 16.05 -3.98
C THR A 135 -4.35 15.72 -4.10
N HIS A 136 -4.98 15.37 -2.98
CA HIS A 136 -6.28 14.71 -2.93
C HIS A 136 -7.47 15.67 -2.99
N GLN A 137 -7.25 17.00 -2.94
CA GLN A 137 -8.29 18.04 -2.93
C GLN A 137 -9.38 17.80 -1.87
N ILE A 138 -9.01 17.24 -0.72
CA ILE A 138 -9.93 17.11 0.43
C ILE A 138 -9.67 18.33 1.30
N ASP A 139 -10.71 19.07 1.66
CA ASP A 139 -10.53 20.25 2.49
C ASP A 139 -10.02 19.85 3.89
N PRO A 140 -8.94 20.46 4.39
CA PRO A 140 -8.51 20.29 5.77
C PRO A 140 -9.59 20.77 6.75
N PRO A 141 -9.67 20.18 7.95
CA PRO A 141 -10.64 20.61 8.96
C PRO A 141 -10.37 22.06 9.34
N THR A 142 -11.45 22.82 9.52
CA THR A 142 -11.38 24.23 9.90
C THR A 142 -11.19 24.38 11.41
N TYR A 143 -10.77 25.55 11.87
CA TYR A 143 -10.65 25.79 13.32
C TYR A 143 -12.03 25.67 14.00
N GLY A 144 -12.12 24.82 15.02
CA GLY A 144 -13.40 24.49 15.69
C GLY A 144 -14.15 23.31 15.06
N ASP A 145 -13.59 22.68 14.02
CA ASP A 145 -14.09 21.42 13.48
C ASP A 145 -13.61 20.26 14.36
N ASP A 146 -14.52 19.79 15.21
CA ASP A 146 -14.28 18.66 16.11
C ASP A 146 -14.76 17.33 15.49
N ASP A 147 -15.09 17.31 14.19
CA ASP A 147 -15.46 16.09 13.51
C ASP A 147 -14.29 15.09 13.56
N TYR A 148 -14.53 13.97 14.24
CA TYR A 148 -13.56 12.93 14.49
C TYR A 148 -14.19 11.57 14.25
N ASN A 149 -13.57 10.75 13.40
CA ASN A 149 -14.04 9.38 13.16
C ASN A 149 -12.92 8.33 13.13
N ILE A 150 -11.72 8.64 13.64
CA ILE A 150 -10.58 7.73 13.55
C ILE A 150 -10.88 6.37 14.22
N GLU A 151 -11.51 6.37 15.40
CA GLU A 151 -11.85 5.13 16.12
C GLU A 151 -12.79 4.23 15.30
N GLU A 152 -13.84 4.80 14.71
CA GLU A 152 -14.75 4.07 13.81
C GLU A 152 -13.98 3.48 12.62
N VAL A 153 -13.16 4.30 11.96
CA VAL A 153 -12.37 3.88 10.79
C VAL A 153 -11.40 2.76 11.15
N PHE A 154 -10.77 2.83 12.31
CA PHE A 154 -9.84 1.80 12.80
C PHE A 154 -10.53 0.45 13.01
N TYR A 155 -11.65 0.44 13.74
CA TYR A 155 -12.38 -0.81 14.01
C TYR A 155 -13.06 -1.36 12.76
N ASP A 156 -13.55 -0.51 11.86
CA ASP A 156 -14.09 -0.94 10.57
C ASP A 156 -12.99 -1.55 9.67
N LEU A 157 -11.80 -0.96 9.63
CA LEU A 157 -10.64 -1.51 8.92
C LEU A 157 -10.27 -2.88 9.49
N LYS A 158 -10.15 -2.98 10.82
CA LYS A 158 -9.84 -4.25 11.50
C LYS A 158 -10.88 -5.32 11.14
N LYS A 159 -12.17 -5.00 11.25
CA LYS A 159 -13.27 -5.89 10.90
C LYS A 159 -13.21 -6.31 9.43
N PHE A 160 -12.94 -5.38 8.51
CA PHE A 160 -12.77 -5.69 7.09
C PHE A 160 -11.67 -6.73 6.88
N LEU A 161 -10.50 -6.55 7.49
CA LEU A 161 -9.38 -7.49 7.36
C LEU A 161 -9.63 -8.83 8.05
N GLU A 162 -10.37 -8.86 9.15
CA GLU A 162 -10.77 -10.11 9.82
C GLU A 162 -11.64 -10.99 8.92
N THR A 163 -12.48 -10.41 8.05
CA THR A 163 -13.27 -11.17 7.06
C THR A 163 -12.43 -11.76 5.92
N ARG A 164 -11.12 -11.49 5.88
CA ARG A 164 -10.17 -12.03 4.88
C ARG A 164 -9.22 -13.06 5.49
N LEU A 165 -9.40 -13.41 6.77
CA LEU A 165 -8.62 -14.43 7.44
C LEU A 165 -9.03 -15.83 6.98
N VAL A 166 -8.15 -16.50 6.25
CA VAL A 166 -8.30 -17.93 5.97
C VAL A 166 -7.44 -18.72 6.96
N GLY A 167 -8.02 -19.13 8.09
CA GLY A 167 -7.38 -20.03 9.06
C GLY A 167 -6.22 -19.44 9.88
N SER A 168 -5.88 -18.16 9.70
CA SER A 168 -4.84 -17.44 10.45
C SER A 168 -5.42 -16.69 11.65
N LYS A 169 -4.63 -16.59 12.74
CA LYS A 169 -4.92 -15.70 13.88
C LYS A 169 -4.41 -14.26 13.67
N ARG A 170 -3.58 -14.05 12.65
CA ARG A 170 -2.97 -12.74 12.33
C ARG A 170 -3.63 -12.15 11.10
N LEU A 171 -3.89 -10.84 11.14
CA LEU A 171 -4.41 -10.07 10.00
C LEU A 171 -3.53 -10.26 8.75
N PRO A 172 -4.13 -10.19 7.55
CA PRO A 172 -3.38 -10.26 6.30
C PRO A 172 -2.38 -9.09 6.21
N VAL A 173 -1.28 -9.35 5.52
CA VAL A 173 -0.29 -8.33 5.17
C VAL A 173 -0.92 -7.31 4.24
N LEU A 174 -0.63 -6.04 4.48
CA LEU A 174 -1.03 -4.92 3.66
C LEU A 174 0.13 -4.51 2.76
N TYR A 175 -0.10 -4.41 1.45
CA TYR A 175 0.90 -3.98 0.48
C TYR A 175 0.64 -2.53 0.07
N THR A 176 1.68 -1.71 0.05
CA THR A 176 1.58 -0.32 -0.41
C THR A 176 2.80 0.09 -1.23
N HIS A 177 2.70 1.22 -1.92
CA HIS A 177 3.79 1.74 -2.72
C HIS A 177 5.04 1.98 -1.84
N ALA A 178 6.23 1.58 -2.31
CA ALA A 178 7.48 1.66 -1.54
C ALA A 178 7.71 3.04 -0.88
N LYS A 179 7.43 4.12 -1.63
CA LYS A 179 7.56 5.52 -1.15
C LYS A 179 6.61 5.88 0.01
N GLN A 180 5.48 5.18 0.18
CA GLN A 180 4.47 5.46 1.21
C GLN A 180 4.55 4.51 2.40
N MET A 181 5.32 3.42 2.29
CA MET A 181 5.34 2.34 3.26
C MET A 181 5.63 2.80 4.69
N LYS A 182 6.63 3.68 4.88
CA LYS A 182 6.96 4.24 6.20
C LYS A 182 5.80 5.05 6.80
N MET A 183 5.19 5.92 5.99
CA MET A 183 4.07 6.75 6.42
C MET A 183 2.86 5.89 6.79
N VAL A 184 2.49 4.93 5.94
CA VAL A 184 1.33 4.06 6.18
C VAL A 184 1.54 3.21 7.43
N GLN A 185 2.72 2.60 7.60
CA GLN A 185 3.02 1.84 8.82
C GLN A 185 2.93 2.73 10.06
N GLN A 186 3.48 3.95 10.01
CA GLN A 186 3.43 4.89 11.14
C GLN A 186 2.00 5.32 11.49
N VAL A 187 1.12 5.57 10.50
CA VAL A 187 -0.30 5.86 10.76
C VAL A 187 -0.97 4.70 11.49
N LEU A 188 -0.79 3.47 11.00
CA LEU A 188 -1.41 2.28 11.58
C LEU A 188 -0.86 1.93 12.97
N ASP A 189 0.45 2.09 13.18
CA ASP A 189 1.09 1.89 14.49
C ASP A 189 0.58 2.93 15.50
N THR A 190 0.45 4.20 15.07
CA THR A 190 -0.10 5.26 15.93
C THR A 190 -1.53 4.96 16.34
N TRP A 191 -2.37 4.47 15.42
CA TRP A 191 -3.73 4.07 15.76
C TRP A 191 -3.76 2.85 16.69
N CYS A 192 -2.87 1.87 16.48
CA CYS A 192 -2.74 0.75 17.40
C CYS A 192 -2.42 1.24 18.81
N ASP A 193 -1.46 2.15 18.96
CA ASP A 193 -1.09 2.73 20.24
C ASP A 193 -2.26 3.52 20.87
N ASP A 194 -2.96 4.35 20.09
CA ASP A 194 -4.10 5.16 20.56
C ASP A 194 -5.26 4.28 21.08
N PHE A 195 -5.48 3.11 20.47
CA PHE A 195 -6.59 2.20 20.83
C PHE A 195 -6.14 0.97 21.64
N GLY A 196 -4.90 0.97 22.16
CA GLY A 196 -4.38 -0.08 23.04
C GLY A 196 -4.20 -1.45 22.38
N GLU A 197 -4.03 -1.48 21.06
CA GLU A 197 -3.77 -2.68 20.26
C GLU A 197 -2.27 -2.82 20.00
N ARG A 198 -1.73 -4.04 20.02
CA ARG A 198 -0.28 -4.24 19.89
C ARG A 198 0.11 -4.58 18.46
N LEU A 199 0.67 -3.60 17.73
CA LEU A 199 1.27 -3.73 16.37
C LEU A 199 0.50 -4.70 15.47
N LEU A 200 -0.77 -4.40 15.26
CA LEU A 200 -1.73 -5.31 14.64
C LEU A 200 -1.52 -5.45 13.12
N PHE A 201 -1.06 -4.39 12.47
CA PHE A 201 -0.95 -4.31 11.01
C PHE A 201 0.50 -4.41 10.53
N GLN A 202 0.70 -5.16 9.46
CA GLN A 202 1.99 -5.29 8.81
C GLN A 202 1.92 -4.71 7.40
N VAL A 203 2.75 -3.70 7.11
CA VAL A 203 2.79 -3.02 5.81
C VAL A 203 4.06 -3.37 5.05
N TYR A 204 3.92 -3.92 3.84
CA TYR A 204 5.00 -4.38 2.98
C TYR A 204 5.05 -3.67 1.62
N ASN A 205 6.18 -3.81 0.94
CA ASN A 205 6.44 -3.20 -0.36
C ASN A 205 5.67 -3.91 -1.48
N LEU A 206 4.73 -3.18 -2.10
CA LEU A 206 3.91 -3.63 -3.21
C LEU A 206 4.75 -4.03 -4.43
N GLN A 207 5.73 -3.23 -4.82
CA GLN A 207 6.55 -3.48 -6.01
C GLN A 207 7.41 -4.72 -5.87
N TYR A 208 7.94 -4.97 -4.68
CA TYR A 208 8.67 -6.21 -4.41
C TYR A 208 7.74 -7.42 -4.50
N MET A 209 6.57 -7.36 -3.85
CA MET A 209 5.56 -8.41 -3.94
C MET A 209 5.15 -8.68 -5.39
N PHE A 210 4.85 -7.63 -6.15
CA PHE A 210 4.44 -7.73 -7.54
C PHE A 210 5.51 -8.40 -8.40
N ARG A 211 6.79 -8.06 -8.22
CA ARG A 211 7.88 -8.73 -8.94
C ARG A 211 7.96 -10.21 -8.62
N VAL A 212 7.88 -10.58 -7.35
CA VAL A 212 7.95 -11.97 -6.91
C VAL A 212 6.75 -12.75 -7.47
N LEU A 213 5.55 -12.19 -7.38
CA LEU A 213 4.33 -12.78 -7.92
C LEU A 213 4.42 -12.97 -9.43
N ARG A 214 4.82 -11.93 -10.17
CA ARG A 214 4.96 -11.95 -11.63
C ARG A 214 5.90 -13.05 -12.09
N ASN A 215 7.06 -13.19 -11.44
CA ASN A 215 8.03 -14.23 -11.79
C ASN A 215 7.53 -15.64 -11.43
N ALA A 216 6.78 -15.78 -10.33
CA ALA A 216 6.18 -17.05 -9.94
C ALA A 216 5.16 -17.52 -10.98
N VAL A 217 4.25 -16.64 -11.41
CA VAL A 217 3.23 -16.99 -12.42
C VAL A 217 3.83 -17.24 -13.81
N ALA A 218 4.83 -16.45 -14.24
CA ALA A 218 5.50 -16.65 -15.53
C ALA A 218 6.45 -17.86 -15.57
N ARG A 219 6.66 -18.55 -14.44
CA ARG A 219 7.65 -19.64 -14.31
C ARG A 219 9.04 -19.27 -14.83
N SER A 220 9.39 -17.99 -14.74
CA SER A 220 10.64 -17.45 -15.25
C SER A 220 11.06 -16.21 -14.45
N ASN A 221 12.37 -15.95 -14.41
CA ASN A 221 12.91 -14.73 -13.81
C ASN A 221 12.84 -13.55 -14.79
N MET A 222 11.65 -13.29 -15.34
CA MET A 222 11.43 -12.25 -16.35
C MET A 222 11.78 -10.86 -15.80
N TRP A 223 11.38 -10.58 -14.56
CA TRP A 223 11.69 -9.33 -13.87
C TRP A 223 12.83 -9.56 -12.88
N SER A 224 14.03 -9.22 -13.32
CA SER A 224 15.26 -9.41 -12.54
C SER A 224 15.47 -8.40 -11.41
N SER A 225 14.72 -7.29 -11.41
CA SER A 225 14.84 -6.20 -10.44
C SER A 225 13.47 -5.54 -10.18
N ASP A 226 13.33 -4.91 -9.00
CA ASP A 226 12.13 -4.16 -8.59
C ASP A 226 11.85 -2.96 -9.53
N THR A 227 12.84 -2.52 -10.31
CA THR A 227 12.66 -1.45 -11.30
C THR A 227 11.63 -1.75 -12.38
N PHE A 228 11.38 -3.03 -12.68
CA PHE A 228 10.34 -3.41 -13.63
C PHE A 228 8.94 -3.22 -13.03
N SER A 229 8.74 -3.66 -11.79
CA SER A 229 7.46 -3.45 -11.10
C SER A 229 7.22 -1.98 -10.80
N ASP A 230 8.26 -1.21 -10.43
CA ASP A 230 8.16 0.24 -10.29
C ASP A 230 7.66 0.90 -11.57
N ARG A 231 8.28 0.61 -12.72
CA ARG A 231 7.86 1.19 -14.01
C ARG A 231 6.43 0.84 -14.37
N VAL A 232 6.01 -0.40 -14.16
CA VAL A 232 4.64 -0.84 -14.49
C VAL A 232 3.61 -0.13 -13.60
N ILE A 233 3.90 0.02 -12.31
CA ILE A 233 3.04 0.74 -11.37
C ILE A 233 3.02 2.25 -11.68
N GLU A 234 4.17 2.87 -11.97
CA GLU A 234 4.28 4.30 -12.29
C GLU A 234 3.66 4.67 -13.64
N MET A 235 3.61 3.75 -14.61
CA MET A 235 2.89 3.97 -15.87
C MET A 235 1.38 4.19 -15.65
N ASP A 236 0.82 3.68 -14.54
CA ASP A 236 -0.57 3.82 -14.12
C ASP A 236 -1.56 3.79 -15.29
N LYS A 237 -1.53 2.68 -16.05
CA LYS A 237 -2.33 2.45 -17.27
C LYS A 237 -3.83 2.74 -17.06
N PHE A 238 -4.30 2.61 -15.82
CA PHE A 238 -5.70 2.74 -15.46
C PHE A 238 -6.05 4.07 -14.79
N ALA A 239 -5.14 5.05 -14.73
CA ALA A 239 -5.30 6.32 -13.98
C ALA A 239 -6.65 7.02 -14.18
N TYR A 240 -7.18 6.98 -15.40
CA TYR A 240 -8.41 7.69 -15.80
C TYR A 240 -9.64 6.77 -15.92
N SER A 241 -9.58 5.59 -15.29
CA SER A 241 -10.72 4.66 -15.28
C SER A 241 -11.86 5.23 -14.45
N LYS A 242 -13.07 5.18 -15.01
CA LYS A 242 -14.28 5.67 -14.34
C LYS A 242 -14.85 4.63 -13.38
N GLY A 243 -15.56 5.10 -12.36
CA GLY A 243 -16.31 4.24 -11.42
C GLY A 243 -15.48 3.56 -10.33
N ILE A 244 -14.20 3.89 -10.20
CA ILE A 244 -13.29 3.28 -9.20
C ILE A 244 -12.86 4.25 -8.09
N CYS A 245 -13.09 5.54 -8.24
CA CYS A 245 -12.92 6.53 -7.15
C CYS A 245 -14.12 6.51 -6.21
N CYS A 246 -14.03 7.28 -5.12
CA CYS A 246 -15.16 7.50 -4.21
C CYS A 246 -16.10 8.60 -4.75
N ALA A 247 -17.30 8.69 -4.20
CA ALA A 247 -18.30 9.68 -4.63
C ALA A 247 -17.81 11.14 -4.54
N TYR A 248 -16.96 11.45 -3.56
CA TYR A 248 -16.34 12.77 -3.44
C TYR A 248 -15.45 13.07 -4.64
N HIS A 249 -14.50 12.18 -4.92
CA HIS A 249 -13.52 12.38 -6.00
C HIS A 249 -14.07 12.13 -7.40
N ASP A 250 -15.25 11.53 -7.56
CA ASP A 250 -15.91 11.37 -8.86
C ASP A 250 -16.33 12.72 -9.48
N VAL A 251 -16.51 13.74 -8.63
CA VAL A 251 -16.86 15.11 -9.06
C VAL A 251 -15.70 16.10 -8.96
N THR A 252 -14.49 15.66 -8.59
CA THR A 252 -13.29 16.51 -8.55
C THR A 252 -12.42 16.35 -9.80
N SER A 253 -11.37 17.16 -9.93
CA SER A 253 -10.41 17.04 -11.03
C SER A 253 -9.32 16.01 -10.77
N VAL A 254 -9.31 15.35 -9.59
CA VAL A 254 -8.26 14.42 -9.17
C VAL A 254 -8.80 13.03 -8.77
N PRO A 255 -9.70 12.40 -9.56
CA PRO A 255 -10.20 11.05 -9.24
C PRO A 255 -9.08 10.02 -9.12
N HIS A 256 -7.96 10.26 -9.83
CA HIS A 256 -6.81 9.40 -9.80
C HIS A 256 -6.05 9.43 -8.45
N GLN A 257 -6.24 10.46 -7.64
CA GLN A 257 -5.59 10.60 -6.32
C GLN A 257 -6.45 10.06 -5.17
N CYS A 258 -7.69 9.66 -5.45
CA CYS A 258 -8.54 8.96 -4.48
C CYS A 258 -7.88 7.66 -4.03
N SER A 259 -7.78 7.43 -2.73
CA SER A 259 -7.19 6.22 -2.15
C SER A 259 -7.90 4.96 -2.65
N ARG A 260 -9.25 5.00 -2.78
CA ARG A 260 -10.03 3.90 -3.37
C ARG A 260 -9.60 3.61 -4.80
N SER A 261 -9.44 4.66 -5.60
CA SER A 261 -9.01 4.49 -6.98
C SER A 261 -7.59 3.91 -7.05
N VAL A 262 -6.66 4.40 -6.23
CA VAL A 262 -5.26 3.95 -6.23
C VAL A 262 -5.17 2.44 -5.96
N VAL A 263 -5.79 1.94 -4.88
CA VAL A 263 -5.71 0.51 -4.54
C VAL A 263 -6.35 -0.38 -5.60
N VAL A 264 -7.47 0.04 -6.19
CA VAL A 264 -8.14 -0.69 -7.28
C VAL A 264 -7.28 -0.72 -8.54
N ARG A 265 -6.63 0.39 -8.91
CA ARG A 265 -5.74 0.45 -10.08
C ARG A 265 -4.51 -0.42 -9.90
N TYR A 266 -3.95 -0.49 -8.70
CA TYR A 266 -2.83 -1.39 -8.42
C TYR A 266 -3.25 -2.85 -8.58
N ALA A 267 -4.40 -3.25 -8.05
CA ALA A 267 -4.93 -4.61 -8.24
C ALA A 267 -5.16 -4.91 -9.74
N TYR A 268 -5.81 -4.01 -10.49
CA TYR A 268 -5.99 -4.18 -11.93
C TYR A 268 -4.68 -4.28 -12.71
N THR A 269 -3.69 -3.48 -12.32
CA THR A 269 -2.34 -3.53 -12.93
C THR A 269 -1.68 -4.88 -12.69
N ILE A 270 -1.80 -5.44 -11.49
CA ILE A 270 -1.27 -6.77 -11.18
C ILE A 270 -2.01 -7.84 -11.96
N CYS A 271 -3.34 -7.81 -11.99
CA CYS A 271 -4.14 -8.77 -12.76
C CYS A 271 -3.80 -8.74 -14.26
N ASP A 272 -3.74 -7.55 -14.87
CA ASP A 272 -3.42 -7.36 -16.31
C ASP A 272 -2.03 -7.92 -16.69
N ASN A 273 -1.08 -7.97 -15.74
CA ASN A 273 0.27 -8.45 -15.97
C ASN A 273 0.50 -9.92 -15.56
N CYS A 274 -0.37 -10.52 -14.75
CA CYS A 274 -0.16 -11.86 -14.19
C CYS A 274 -1.16 -12.90 -14.69
N CYS A 275 -2.43 -12.53 -14.94
CA CYS A 275 -3.49 -13.50 -15.23
C CYS A 275 -3.26 -14.26 -16.54
N GLY A 276 -2.67 -13.57 -17.54
CA GLY A 276 -2.42 -14.14 -18.85
C GLY A 276 -1.44 -15.32 -18.87
N ASP A 277 -0.45 -15.37 -17.95
CA ASP A 277 0.53 -16.47 -17.92
C ASP A 277 0.00 -17.75 -17.27
N ILE A 278 -1.14 -17.66 -16.58
CA ILE A 278 -1.81 -18.78 -15.91
C ILE A 278 -3.21 -19.02 -16.45
N ASP A 279 -3.47 -18.56 -17.69
CA ASP A 279 -4.72 -18.76 -18.44
C ASP A 279 -5.99 -18.30 -17.72
N ILE A 280 -5.88 -17.30 -16.83
CA ILE A 280 -7.04 -16.69 -16.16
C ILE A 280 -7.62 -15.60 -17.07
N PRO A 281 -8.91 -15.69 -17.45
CA PRO A 281 -9.57 -14.64 -18.23
C PRO A 281 -9.76 -13.38 -17.39
N LEU A 282 -9.38 -12.23 -17.95
CA LEU A 282 -9.66 -10.94 -17.32
C LEU A 282 -11.16 -10.63 -17.40
N VAL A 283 -11.81 -10.46 -16.26
CA VAL A 283 -13.23 -10.09 -16.17
C VAL A 283 -13.35 -8.57 -15.97
N PRO A 284 -14.04 -7.82 -16.86
CA PRO A 284 -14.29 -6.40 -16.67
C PRO A 284 -15.03 -6.11 -15.36
N GLY A 285 -14.57 -5.10 -14.63
CA GLY A 285 -15.03 -4.75 -13.29
C GLY A 285 -14.26 -5.45 -12.18
N HIS A 286 -13.69 -6.63 -12.46
CA HIS A 286 -13.03 -7.48 -11.48
C HIS A 286 -11.50 -7.43 -11.61
N HIS A 287 -10.97 -7.75 -12.79
CA HIS A 287 -9.53 -7.79 -13.06
C HIS A 287 -9.04 -6.53 -13.77
N VAL A 288 -9.94 -5.86 -14.47
CA VAL A 288 -9.66 -4.65 -15.26
C VAL A 288 -10.88 -3.73 -15.19
N PRO A 289 -10.76 -2.44 -15.52
CA PRO A 289 -11.91 -1.53 -15.53
C PRO A 289 -13.04 -2.04 -16.43
N HIS A 290 -14.30 -1.73 -16.07
CA HIS A 290 -15.49 -2.08 -16.85
C HIS A 290 -15.42 -1.67 -18.34
N SER A 291 -14.73 -0.56 -18.64
CA SER A 291 -14.57 -0.04 -19.99
C SER A 291 -13.49 -0.74 -20.84
N SER A 292 -12.76 -1.70 -20.27
CA SER A 292 -11.63 -2.35 -20.94
C SER A 292 -12.09 -3.30 -22.04
N LYS A 293 -11.42 -3.23 -23.20
CA LYS A 293 -11.60 -4.20 -24.28
C LYS A 293 -10.78 -5.44 -23.96
N VAL A 294 -11.40 -6.47 -23.42
CA VAL A 294 -10.72 -7.75 -23.15
C VAL A 294 -10.70 -8.59 -24.43
N PRO A 295 -9.54 -9.12 -24.86
CA PRO A 295 -9.49 -10.08 -25.96
C PRO A 295 -10.35 -11.30 -25.61
N ARG A 296 -11.34 -11.63 -26.45
CA ARG A 296 -12.07 -12.88 -26.29
C ARG A 296 -11.07 -14.02 -26.48
N LEU A 297 -10.80 -14.80 -25.43
CA LEU A 297 -10.13 -16.09 -25.58
C LEU A 297 -10.91 -16.87 -26.65
N ARG A 298 -10.23 -17.25 -27.73
CA ARG A 298 -10.82 -18.13 -28.74
C ARG A 298 -11.17 -19.41 -28.00
N ALA A 299 -12.45 -19.78 -27.99
CA ALA A 299 -12.88 -21.10 -27.56
C ALA A 299 -11.99 -22.10 -28.30
N SER A 300 -11.24 -22.92 -27.55
CA SER A 300 -10.50 -24.03 -28.11
C SER A 300 -11.52 -24.93 -28.80
N SER A 301 -11.56 -24.85 -30.13
CA SER A 301 -12.32 -25.79 -30.95
C SER A 301 -11.79 -27.17 -30.63
N GLN A 302 -12.53 -27.92 -29.81
CA GLN A 302 -12.28 -29.33 -29.61
C GLN A 302 -12.19 -29.99 -30.98
N MET A 303 -11.05 -30.62 -31.24
CA MET A 303 -10.81 -31.43 -32.41
C MET A 303 -11.86 -32.54 -32.47
N SER A 304 -12.84 -32.45 -33.37
CA SER A 304 -13.58 -33.62 -33.80
C SER A 304 -12.70 -34.41 -34.77
N LEU A 305 -11.86 -35.30 -34.24
CA LEU A 305 -11.33 -36.42 -34.99
C LEU A 305 -12.50 -37.39 -35.25
N ALA A 306 -13.17 -37.21 -36.38
CA ALA A 306 -14.00 -38.25 -36.98
C ALA A 306 -13.38 -38.59 -38.35
N SER A 307 -12.80 -39.79 -38.35
CA SER A 307 -12.13 -40.47 -39.44
C SER A 307 -12.88 -40.44 -40.77
N THR A 308 -12.13 -40.09 -41.82
CA THR A 308 -12.36 -40.52 -43.19
C THR A 308 -12.62 -42.02 -43.28
N ASN A 309 -13.71 -42.41 -43.96
CA ASN A 309 -13.73 -43.63 -44.76
C ASN A 309 -14.35 -43.32 -46.12
N ARG A 310 -13.49 -43.29 -47.16
CA ARG A 310 -13.87 -43.41 -48.56
C ARG A 310 -13.82 -44.89 -48.92
N SER A 311 -14.90 -45.40 -49.52
CA SER A 311 -14.95 -46.55 -50.45
C SER A 311 -16.38 -46.56 -51.02
N SER A 312 -16.63 -45.92 -52.17
CA SER A 312 -16.58 -46.48 -53.54
C SER A 312 -17.80 -47.35 -53.92
N VAL A 313 -18.61 -46.80 -54.84
CA VAL A 313 -19.12 -47.42 -56.09
C VAL A 313 -20.04 -48.64 -55.97
N SER A 314 -21.31 -48.52 -56.41
CA SER A 314 -21.91 -49.09 -57.66
C SER A 314 -23.41 -49.42 -57.56
N PHE A 315 -24.07 -49.16 -58.70
CA PHE A 315 -25.46 -49.38 -59.14
C PHE A 315 -26.54 -48.41 -58.66
#